data_AF-A0A2G2AAU5-F1
#
_entry.id   AF-A0A2G2AAU5-F1
#
_cell.length_a   1.000
_cell.length_b   1.000
_cell.length_c   1.000
_cell.angle_alpha   90.00
_cell.angle_beta   90.00
_cell.angle_gamma   90.00
#
_symmetry.space_group_name_H-M   'P 1'
#
loop_
_entity.id
_entity.type
_entity.pdbx_description
1 polymer ?
#
loop_
_entity_poly.entity_id
_entity_poly.type
_entity_poly.pdbx_seq_one_letter_code
_entity_poly.pdbx_strand_id
1 'polypeptide(L)' 'MKNPLKFIQEVKQEAFKVSWPTRKETLQGTLMVVSMAILASIFFLLLDQVLKFFLELILKVGM' A
#
# COMPACT_ATOMS: atom_id res chain seq x y z
N MET A 1 -29.40 7.08 31.73
CA MET A 1 -29.40 6.98 30.26
C MET A 1 -28.02 7.44 29.80
N LYS A 2 -27.25 6.58 29.11
CA LYS A 2 -25.89 6.91 28.64
C LYS A 2 -25.99 8.15 27.76
N ASN A 3 -25.57 9.30 28.26
CA ASN A 3 -25.73 10.57 27.57
C ASN A 3 -24.74 10.57 26.38
N PRO A 4 -25.20 10.36 25.13
CA PRO A 4 -24.32 10.15 23.98
C PRO A 4 -23.42 11.38 23.73
N LEU A 5 -23.87 12.56 24.16
CA LEU A 5 -23.07 13.79 24.18
C LEU A 5 -21.81 13.70 25.05
N LYS A 6 -21.85 13.03 26.20
CA LYS A 6 -20.65 12.83 27.05
C LYS A 6 -19.68 11.82 26.42
N PHE A 7 -20.21 10.77 25.80
CA PHE A 7 -19.38 9.76 25.13
C PHE A 7 -18.59 10.36 23.96
N ILE A 8 -19.18 11.27 23.17
CA ILE A 8 -18.45 11.99 22.10
C ILE A 8 -17.37 12.92 22.69
N GLN A 9 -17.61 13.54 23.85
CA GLN A 9 -16.61 14.36 24.52
C GLN A 9 -15.43 13.52 25.05
N GLU A 10 -15.72 12.35 25.62
CA GLU A 10 -14.70 11.39 26.09
C GLU A 10 -13.88 10.83 24.91
N VAL A 11 -14.51 10.42 23.81
CA VAL A 11 -13.82 9.95 22.59
C VAL A 11 -12.95 11.05 21.99
N LYS A 12 -13.40 12.31 22.00
CA LYS A 12 -12.58 13.45 21.56
C LYS A 12 -11.35 13.63 22.46
N GLN A 13 -11.50 13.48 23.78
CA GLN A 13 -10.38 13.56 24.73
C GLN A 13 -9.39 12.38 24.57
N GLU A 14 -9.87 11.18 24.29
CA GLU A 14 -9.02 10.03 23.97
C GLU A 14 -8.31 10.19 22.62
N ALA A 15 -9.01 10.71 21.60
CA ALA A 15 -8.44 11.00 20.29
C ALA A 15 -7.30 12.03 20.37
N PHE A 16 -7.34 12.97 21.33
CA PHE A 16 -6.23 13.90 21.57
C PHE A 16 -5.02 13.27 22.27
N LYS A 17 -5.19 12.14 22.97
CA LYS A 17 -4.07 11.36 23.53
C LYS A 17 -3.40 10.49 22.47
N VAL A 18 -4.06 10.23 21.34
CA VAL A 18 -3.49 9.50 20.22
C VAL A 18 -2.49 10.40 19.50
N SER A 19 -1.21 10.13 19.67
CA SER A 19 -0.13 10.79 18.94
C SER A 19 -0.11 10.29 17.49
N TRP A 20 -0.87 10.95 16.63
CA TRP A 20 -0.82 10.68 15.19
C TRP A 20 0.51 11.14 14.61
N PRO A 21 1.08 10.38 13.65
CA PRO A 21 2.28 10.78 12.95
C PRO A 21 2.08 12.14 12.29
N THR A 22 3.12 12.95 12.30
CA THR A 22 3.08 14.25 11.66
C THR A 22 2.90 14.09 10.15
N ARG A 23 2.35 15.12 9.48
CA ARG A 23 2.18 15.10 8.01
C ARG A 23 3.49 14.79 7.27
N LYS A 24 4.63 15.19 7.85
CA LYS A 24 5.97 14.93 7.30
C LYS A 24 6.34 13.45 7.38
N GLU A 25 6.12 12.80 8.53
CA GLU A 25 6.37 11.36 8.71
C GLU A 25 5.44 10.53 7.82
N THR A 26 4.18 10.94 7.69
CA THR A 26 3.21 10.28 6.81
C THR A 26 3.65 10.37 5.34
N LEU A 27 4.12 11.54 4.90
CA LEU A 27 4.64 11.72 3.54
C LEU A 27 5.89 10.87 3.29
N GLN A 28 6.81 10.81 4.26
CA GLN A 28 8.01 10.01 4.15
C GLN A 28 7.70 8.51 4.09
N GLY A 29 6.75 8.03 4.92
CA GLY A 29 6.27 6.65 4.87
C GLY A 29 5.63 6.31 3.52
N THR A 30 4.78 7.18 2.99
CA THR A 30 4.19 7.01 1.65
C THR A 30 5.26 6.98 0.56
N LEU A 31 6.27 7.85 0.63
CA LEU A 31 7.35 7.90 -0.36
C LEU A 31 8.15 6.58 -0.39
N MET A 32 8.43 6.00 0.78
CA MET A 32 9.12 4.70 0.88
C MET A 32 8.31 3.58 0.22
N VAL A 33 7.01 3.51 0.51
CA VAL A 33 6.11 2.49 -0.08
C VAL A 33 6.00 2.67 -1.60
N VAL A 34 5.81 3.91 -2.08
CA VAL A 34 5.73 4.21 -3.51
C VAL A 34 7.01 3.80 -4.23
N SER A 35 8.17 4.08 -3.63
CA SER A 35 9.46 3.71 -4.19
C SER A 35 9.60 2.19 -4.33
N MET A 36 9.20 1.43 -3.31
CA MET A 36 9.23 -0.03 -3.34
C MET A 36 8.22 -0.60 -4.35
N ALA A 37 7.05 0.01 -4.48
CA ALA A 37 6.04 -0.39 -5.47
C ALA A 37 6.53 -0.15 -6.91
N ILE A 38 7.25 0.94 -7.17
CA ILE A 38 7.86 1.21 -8.49
C ILE A 38 8.94 0.18 -8.82
N LEU A 39 9.79 -0.18 -7.85
CA LEU A 39 10.80 -1.22 -8.06
C LEU A 39 10.16 -2.57 -8.35
N ALA A 40 9.11 -2.94 -7.59
CA ALA A 40 8.37 -4.17 -7.80
C ALA A 40 7.67 -4.19 -9.17
N SER A 41 7.08 -3.07 -9.61
CA SER A 41 6.39 -3.02 -10.91
C SER A 41 7.35 -3.21 -12.09
N ILE A 42 8.56 -2.65 -12.01
CA ILE A 42 9.61 -2.88 -13.02
C ILE A 42 10.01 -4.36 -13.04
N PHE A 43 10.18 -4.98 -11.88
CA PHE A 43 10.50 -6.41 -11.79
C PHE A 43 9.40 -7.29 -12.41
N PHE A 44 8.13 -7.03 -12.09
CA PHE A 44 7.02 -7.76 -12.69
C PHE A 44 6.96 -7.57 -14.22
N LEU A 45 7.18 -6.35 -14.70
CA LEU A 45 7.18 -6.06 -16.14
C LEU A 45 8.27 -6.86 -16.88
N LEU A 46 9.44 -7.04 -16.29
CA LEU A 46 10.49 -7.90 -16.85
C LEU A 46 10.08 -9.37 -16.84
N LEU A 47 9.50 -9.85 -15.73
CA LEU A 47 8.99 -11.21 -15.65
C LEU A 47 7.91 -11.50 -16.69
N ASP A 48 7.00 -10.56 -16.93
CA ASP A 48 5.94 -10.71 -17.93
C ASP A 48 6.51 -10.91 -19.33
N GLN A 49 7.60 -10.21 -19.68
CA GLN A 49 8.27 -10.37 -20.97
C GLN A 49 8.93 -11.75 -21.09
N VAL A 50 9.62 -12.19 -20.04
CA VAL A 50 10.26 -13.50 -20.00
C VAL A 50 9.20 -14.60 -20.12
N LEU A 51 8.12 -14.53 -19.34
CA LEU A 51 7.04 -15.50 -19.38
C LEU A 51 6.37 -15.55 -20.76
N LYS A 52 6.12 -14.40 -21.40
CA LYS A 52 5.59 -14.34 -22.77
C LYS A 52 6.50 -15.07 -23.76
N PHE A 53 7.81 -14.82 -23.69
CA PHE A 53 8.79 -15.50 -24.54
C PHE A 53 8.75 -17.03 -24.35
N PHE A 54 8.72 -17.49 -23.09
CA PHE A 54 8.61 -18.92 -22.79
C PHE A 54 7.28 -19.52 -23.29
N LEU A 55 6.17 -18.81 -23.12
CA LEU A 55 4.86 -19.23 -23.62
C LEU A 55 4.84 -19.36 -25.15
N GLU A 56 5.39 -18.37 -25.86
CA GLU A 56 5.51 -18.42 -27.32
C GLU A 56 6.39 -19.59 -27.79
N LEU A 57 7.48 -19.88 -27.08
CA LEU A 57 8.34 -21.02 -27.39
C LEU A 57 7.58 -22.34 -27.21
N ILE A 58 6.87 -22.51 -26.08
CA ILE A 58 6.06 -23.70 -25.80
C ILE A 58 4.96 -23.87 -26.86
N LEU A 59 4.26 -22.79 -27.21
CA LEU A 59 3.21 -22.82 -28.24
C LEU A 59 3.77 -23.17 -29.63
N LYS A 60 4.96 -22.68 -29.99
CA LYS A 60 5.64 -23.04 -31.24
C LYS A 60 6.15 -24.48 -31.27
N VAL A 61 6.50 -25.06 -30.13
CA VAL A 61 6.97 -26.47 -30.03
C VAL A 61 5.79 -27.44 -30.00
N GLY A 62 4.65 -27.03 -29.43
CA GLY A 62 3.44 -27.85 -29.37
C GLY A 62 2.57 -27.82 -30.64
N MET A 63 2.84 -26.91 -31.57
CA MET A 63 2.19 -26.80 -32.88
C MET A 63 3.03 -27.45 -33.98
#